data_AF-A0A8T5NHH6-F1
#
_entry.id   AF-A0A8T5NHH6-F1
#
_cell.length_a   1.000
_cell.length_b   1.000
_cell.length_c   1.000
_cell.angle_alpha   90.00
_cell.angle_beta   90.00
_cell.angle_gamma   90.00
#
_symmetry.space_group_name_H-M   'P 1'
#
loop_
_entity.id
_entity.type
_entity.pdbx_description
1 polymer ?
#
loop_
_entity_poly.entity_id
_entity_poly.type
_entity_poly.pdbx_seq_one_letter_code
_entity_poly.pdbx_strand_id
1 'polypeptide(L)'
;MMMPNNFLKQVILRLDFLGEIKLSQQVVNTIRGVVSDSFPEFKPQEKVLYEMTFEKAQAISKEKRTKAFLFHNNATNSSLSLDPNGITFDIKNYTTYQDFRDFVQRVIQNLGTENSSAKTSRIGLRYINQIIFNEGNPFDWVGLLRDPLTSNLNFIERQN
;
A
#
# COMPACT_ATOMS: atom_id res chain seq x y z
N MET A 1 10.65 14.03 -28.72
CA MET A 1 11.09 13.39 -27.46
C MET A 1 10.14 12.22 -27.18
N MET A 2 10.62 10.97 -27.17
CA MET A 2 9.76 9.84 -26.79
C MET A 2 9.68 9.77 -25.27
N MET A 3 8.52 10.09 -24.70
CA MET A 3 8.28 9.83 -23.28
C MET A 3 8.10 8.33 -23.07
N PRO A 4 8.55 7.77 -21.93
CA PRO A 4 8.20 6.41 -21.57
C PRO A 4 6.67 6.29 -21.48
N ASN A 5 6.10 5.30 -22.17
CA ASN A 5 4.64 5.07 -22.23
C ASN A 5 4.01 4.69 -20.89
N ASN A 6 4.79 4.57 -19.80
CA ASN A 6 4.30 4.21 -18.48
C ASN A 6 4.92 5.09 -17.37
N PHE A 7 4.11 5.98 -16.81
CA PHE A 7 4.48 6.83 -15.67
C PHE A 7 4.21 6.18 -14.31
N LEU A 8 3.57 5.01 -14.29
CA LEU A 8 3.26 4.31 -13.05
C LEU A 8 4.54 3.72 -12.45
N LYS A 9 4.88 4.19 -11.23
CA LYS A 9 6.08 3.75 -10.51
C LYS A 9 5.78 2.87 -9.32
N GLN A 10 4.59 2.98 -8.76
CA GLN A 10 4.25 2.27 -7.53
C GLN A 10 2.74 2.08 -7.43
N VAL A 11 2.34 0.89 -7.01
CA VAL A 11 0.95 0.54 -6.69
C VAL A 11 0.91 0.10 -5.23
N ILE A 12 0.12 0.81 -4.44
CA ILE A 12 -0.09 0.50 -3.03
C ILE A 12 -1.53 0.01 -2.87
N LEU A 13 -1.69 -1.24 -2.41
CA LEU A 13 -2.97 -1.75 -1.93
C LEU A 13 -2.90 -1.95 -0.43
N ARG A 14 -3.89 -1.42 0.27
CA ARG A 14 -4.05 -1.58 1.71
C ARG A 14 -5.42 -2.16 2.01
N LEU A 15 -5.44 -3.21 2.81
CA LEU A 15 -6.63 -3.81 3.37
C LEU A 15 -6.55 -3.67 4.89
N ASP A 16 -7.46 -2.89 5.47
CA ASP A 16 -7.62 -2.82 6.92
C ASP A 16 -8.75 -3.77 7.31
N PHE A 17 -8.56 -4.52 8.39
CA PHE A 17 -9.58 -5.41 8.93
C PHE A 17 -10.50 -4.65 9.90
N LEU A 18 -11.75 -5.11 10.03
CA LEU A 18 -12.74 -4.55 10.96
C LEU A 18 -12.46 -4.94 12.42
N GLY A 19 -11.57 -5.91 12.62
CA GLY A 19 -11.03 -6.32 13.91
C GLY A 19 -9.71 -7.07 13.69
N GLU A 20 -9.07 -7.50 14.78
CA GLU A 20 -7.77 -8.15 14.68
C GLU A 20 -7.89 -9.59 14.16
N ILE A 21 -7.14 -9.88 13.11
CA ILE A 21 -6.98 -11.25 12.60
C ILE A 21 -5.94 -12.01 13.41
N LYS A 22 -6.06 -13.34 13.45
CA LYS A 22 -5.08 -14.20 14.10
C LYS A 22 -3.93 -14.47 13.13
N LEU A 23 -2.71 -14.21 13.60
CA LEU A 23 -1.48 -14.50 12.85
C LEU A 23 -0.69 -15.57 13.59
N SER A 24 -1.17 -16.81 13.51
CA SER A 24 -0.41 -17.96 14.01
C SER A 24 0.89 -18.14 13.21
N GLN A 25 1.87 -18.83 13.80
CA GLN A 25 3.12 -19.14 13.09
C GLN A 25 2.87 -19.94 11.79
N GLN A 26 1.83 -20.78 11.78
CA GLN A 26 1.42 -21.54 10.60
C GLN A 26 0.93 -20.63 9.48
N VAL A 27 0.06 -19.65 9.78
CA VAL A 27 -0.40 -18.66 8.78
C VAL A 27 0.77 -17.86 8.25
N VAL A 28 1.63 -17.36 9.13
CA VAL A 28 2.81 -16.57 8.72
C VAL A 28 3.74 -17.37 7.81
N ASN A 29 4.00 -18.65 8.13
CA ASN A 29 4.83 -19.52 7.30
C ASN A 29 4.17 -19.83 5.95
N THR A 30 2.84 -20.00 5.92
CA THR A 30 2.08 -20.21 4.69
C THR A 30 2.19 -19.00 3.77
N ILE A 31 1.94 -17.79 4.30
CA ILE A 31 2.11 -16.55 3.55
C ILE A 31 3.55 -16.39 3.08
N ARG A 32 4.54 -16.68 3.94
CA ARG A 32 5.97 -16.64 3.56
C ARG A 32 6.28 -17.54 2.37
N GLY A 33 5.74 -18.75 2.33
CA GLY A 33 5.89 -19.65 1.19
C GLY A 33 5.22 -19.14 -0.09
N VAL A 34 4.05 -18.49 0.04
CA VAL A 34 3.32 -17.92 -1.11
C VAL A 34 4.07 -16.74 -1.73
N VAL A 35 4.76 -15.94 -0.91
CA VAL A 35 5.36 -14.68 -1.34
C VAL A 35 6.87 -14.75 -1.53
N SER A 36 7.52 -15.89 -1.22
CA SER A 36 8.99 -16.01 -1.19
C SER A 36 9.68 -15.62 -2.50
N ASP A 37 9.07 -15.96 -3.63
CA ASP A 37 9.63 -15.68 -4.96
C ASP A 37 9.60 -14.18 -5.28
N SER A 38 8.58 -13.48 -4.78
CA SER A 38 8.40 -12.05 -4.99
C SER A 38 9.05 -11.21 -3.89
N PHE A 39 9.17 -11.74 -2.68
CA PHE A 39 9.67 -11.08 -1.47
C PHE A 39 10.55 -12.05 -0.66
N PRO A 40 11.81 -12.25 -1.08
CA PRO A 40 12.70 -13.25 -0.47
C PRO A 40 13.10 -12.92 0.97
N GLU A 41 13.07 -11.64 1.35
CA GLU A 41 13.47 -11.21 2.69
C GLU A 41 12.27 -11.15 3.61
N PHE A 42 12.43 -11.72 4.81
CA PHE A 42 11.40 -11.75 5.83
C PHE A 42 11.95 -11.25 7.16
N LYS A 43 11.24 -10.31 7.79
CA LYS A 43 11.61 -9.70 9.07
C LYS A 43 10.36 -9.58 9.96
N PRO A 44 10.27 -10.33 11.07
CA PRO A 44 9.30 -10.02 12.11
C PRO A 44 9.71 -8.72 12.81
N GLN A 45 8.73 -7.89 13.15
CA GLN A 45 8.91 -6.59 13.79
C GLN A 45 7.86 -6.41 14.89
N GLU A 46 8.18 -5.60 15.90
CA GLU A 46 7.17 -5.11 16.85
C GLU A 46 6.70 -3.73 16.42
N LYS A 47 5.39 -3.57 16.27
CA LYS A 47 4.74 -2.27 16.16
C LYS A 47 4.23 -1.85 17.55
N VAL A 48 4.58 -0.65 17.96
CA VAL A 48 4.01 0.00 19.14
C VAL A 48 2.94 0.98 18.67
N LEU A 49 1.70 0.74 19.05
CA LEU A 49 0.57 1.61 18.78
C LEU A 49 0.29 2.44 20.03
N TYR A 50 0.27 3.77 19.87
CA TYR A 50 -0.13 4.69 20.93
C TYR A 50 -1.54 5.19 20.64
N GLU A 51 -2.48 4.88 21.52
CA GLU A 51 -3.85 5.35 21.46
C GLU A 51 -4.05 6.42 22.54
N MET A 52 -4.40 7.64 22.14
CA MET A 52 -4.70 8.74 23.06
C MET A 52 -6.19 9.03 23.01
N THR A 53 -6.86 8.89 24.15
CA THR A 53 -8.27 9.28 24.32
C THR A 53 -8.33 10.52 25.22
N PHE A 54 -9.06 11.54 24.78
CA PHE A 54 -9.30 12.75 25.56
C PHE A 54 -10.68 12.67 26.22
N GLU A 55 -10.72 12.49 27.53
CA GLU A 55 -11.97 12.52 28.31
C GLU A 55 -11.86 13.59 29.40
N LYS A 56 -12.86 14.48 29.47
CA LYS A 56 -12.98 15.52 30.53
C LYS A 56 -11.66 16.27 30.84
N ALA A 57 -10.97 16.74 29.79
CA ALA A 57 -9.69 17.45 29.88
C ALA A 57 -8.50 16.65 30.42
N GLN A 58 -8.58 15.32 30.47
CA GLN A 58 -7.45 14.42 30.72
C GLN A 58 -7.16 13.58 29.47
N ALA A 59 -5.88 13.41 29.17
CA ALA A 59 -5.41 12.51 28.11
C ALA A 59 -5.08 11.14 28.73
N ILE A 60 -5.79 10.10 28.32
CA ILE A 60 -5.48 8.71 28.66
C ILE A 60 -4.71 8.11 27.48
N SER A 61 -3.47 7.68 27.73
CA SER A 61 -2.64 7.00 26.75
C SER A 61 -2.66 5.50 27.00
N LYS A 62 -2.87 4.71 25.94
CA LYS A 62 -2.69 3.26 25.93
C LYS A 62 -1.61 2.90 24.94
N GLU A 63 -0.63 2.13 25.41
CA GLU A 63 0.36 1.49 24.54
C GLU A 63 -0.10 0.07 24.22
N LYS A 64 -0.14 -0.27 22.93
CA LYS A 64 -0.40 -1.64 22.46
C LYS A 64 0.74 -2.11 21.58
N ARG A 65 1.41 -3.18 22.00
CA ARG A 65 2.45 -3.84 21.20
C ARG A 65 1.85 -4.94 20.36
N THR A 66 2.14 -4.92 19.08
CA THR A 66 1.60 -5.88 18.12
C THR A 66 2.72 -6.40 17.23
N LYS A 67 2.72 -7.71 16.95
CA LYS A 67 3.67 -8.28 15.98
C LYS A 67 3.25 -7.92 14.56
N ALA A 68 4.20 -7.42 13.79
CA ALA A 68 4.08 -7.18 12.36
C ALA A 68 5.11 -8.03 11.62
N PHE A 69 4.77 -8.40 10.40
CA PHE A 69 5.58 -9.25 9.53
C PHE A 69 5.86 -8.48 8.25
N LEU A 70 7.13 -8.19 8.00
CA LEU A 70 7.57 -7.47 6.81
C LEU A 70 8.23 -8.46 5.85
N PHE A 71 7.76 -8.47 4.62
CA PHE A 71 8.34 -9.17 3.49
C PHE A 71 8.87 -8.13 2.51
N HIS A 72 10.10 -8.29 2.04
CA HIS A 72 10.77 -7.29 1.23
C HIS A 72 11.51 -7.91 0.05
N ASN A 73 11.62 -7.13 -1.03
CA ASN A 73 12.45 -7.43 -2.18
C ASN A 73 13.38 -6.25 -2.44
N ASN A 74 14.67 -6.39 -2.06
CA ASN A 74 15.65 -5.33 -2.25
C ASN A 74 15.86 -4.94 -3.72
N ALA A 75 15.74 -5.89 -4.67
CA ALA A 75 15.98 -5.62 -6.09
C ALA A 75 14.94 -4.68 -6.69
N THR A 76 13.67 -4.83 -6.29
CA THR A 76 12.57 -3.98 -6.77
C THR A 76 12.19 -2.89 -5.77
N ASN A 77 12.72 -2.95 -4.55
CA ASN A 77 12.34 -2.11 -3.42
C ASN A 77 10.82 -2.15 -3.14
N SER A 78 10.20 -3.30 -3.40
CA SER A 78 8.78 -3.58 -3.09
C SER A 78 8.67 -4.22 -1.70
N SER A 79 7.54 -4.03 -1.03
CA SER A 79 7.28 -4.68 0.25
C SER A 79 5.85 -5.18 0.41
N LEU A 80 5.68 -6.16 1.29
CA LEU A 80 4.40 -6.57 1.83
C LEU A 80 4.50 -6.54 3.35
N SER A 81 3.56 -5.88 3.99
CA SER A 81 3.46 -5.87 5.45
C SER A 81 2.15 -6.50 5.88
N LEU A 82 2.22 -7.37 6.89
CA LEU A 82 1.09 -8.06 7.47
C LEU A 82 1.12 -7.88 8.99
N ASP A 83 0.05 -7.37 9.54
CA ASP A 83 -0.18 -7.30 10.98
C ASP A 83 -1.65 -7.63 11.29
N PRO A 84 -2.04 -7.83 12.56
CA PRO A 84 -3.40 -8.20 12.92
C PRO A 84 -4.46 -7.20 12.44
N ASN A 85 -4.10 -5.94 12.17
CA ASN A 85 -5.04 -4.91 11.76
C ASN A 85 -5.14 -4.77 10.24
N GLY A 86 -4.19 -5.31 9.47
CA GLY A 86 -4.25 -5.20 8.02
C GLY A 86 -3.09 -5.82 7.27
N ILE A 87 -3.22 -5.76 5.95
CA ILE A 87 -2.18 -6.12 5.00
C ILE A 87 -1.96 -4.96 4.03
N THR A 88 -0.70 -4.60 3.79
CA THR A 88 -0.34 -3.58 2.80
C THR A 88 0.66 -4.17 1.81
N PHE A 89 0.32 -4.05 0.53
CA PHE A 89 1.16 -4.34 -0.62
C PHE A 89 1.69 -3.02 -1.15
N ASP A 90 3.01 -2.91 -1.26
CA ASP A 90 3.71 -1.78 -1.86
C ASP A 90 4.58 -2.31 -3.00
N ILE A 91 4.08 -2.21 -4.23
CA ILE A 91 4.65 -2.83 -5.43
C ILE A 91 5.21 -1.76 -6.35
N LYS A 92 6.53 -1.78 -6.60
CA LYS A 92 7.20 -0.83 -7.49
C LYS A 92 7.46 -1.38 -8.89
N ASN A 93 7.42 -2.70 -9.05
CA ASN A 93 7.56 -3.40 -10.32
C ASN A 93 6.19 -3.85 -10.87
N TYR A 94 5.22 -2.95 -10.90
CA TYR A 94 3.89 -3.28 -11.41
C TYR A 94 3.92 -3.49 -12.93
N THR A 95 3.42 -4.64 -13.39
CA THR A 95 3.34 -5.02 -14.80
C THR A 95 1.93 -4.79 -15.34
N THR A 96 0.96 -5.55 -14.84
CA THR A 96 -0.43 -5.53 -15.27
C THR A 96 -1.37 -5.61 -14.07
N TYR A 97 -2.61 -5.16 -14.27
CA TYR A 97 -3.64 -5.27 -13.24
C TYR A 97 -3.95 -6.73 -12.91
N GLN A 98 -3.95 -7.61 -13.92
CA GLN A 98 -4.28 -9.01 -13.75
C GLN A 98 -3.25 -9.72 -12.85
N ASP A 99 -1.96 -9.55 -13.15
CA ASP A 99 -0.88 -10.16 -12.35
C ASP A 99 -0.95 -9.67 -10.90
N PHE A 100 -1.16 -8.36 -10.72
CA PHE A 100 -1.29 -7.75 -9.41
C PHE A 100 -2.49 -8.29 -8.63
N ARG A 101 -3.67 -8.32 -9.25
CA ARG A 101 -4.90 -8.84 -8.65
C ARG A 101 -4.73 -10.30 -8.25
N ASP A 102 -4.19 -11.13 -9.15
CA ASP A 102 -4.06 -12.57 -8.93
C ASP A 102 -3.04 -12.87 -7.84
N PHE A 103 -1.95 -12.08 -7.76
CA PHE A 103 -1.01 -12.13 -6.65
C PHE A 103 -1.68 -11.76 -5.32
N VAL A 104 -2.36 -10.62 -5.26
CA VAL A 104 -3.08 -10.16 -4.06
C VAL A 104 -4.11 -11.19 -3.60
N GLN A 105 -4.91 -11.70 -4.53
CA GLN A 105 -5.95 -12.69 -4.24
C GLN A 105 -5.34 -13.97 -3.67
N ARG A 106 -4.23 -14.46 -4.25
CA ARG A 106 -3.51 -15.64 -3.75
C ARG A 106 -3.04 -15.45 -2.31
N VAL A 107 -2.49 -14.28 -1.98
CA VAL A 107 -2.05 -13.98 -0.61
C VAL A 107 -3.23 -13.96 0.36
N ILE A 108 -4.33 -13.27 0.03
CA ILE A 108 -5.51 -13.16 0.89
C ILE A 108 -6.16 -14.53 1.13
N GLN A 109 -6.28 -15.36 0.08
CA GLN A 109 -6.84 -16.71 0.19
C GLN A 109 -6.02 -17.62 1.13
N ASN A 110 -4.74 -17.32 1.31
CA ASN A 110 -3.83 -18.07 2.19
C ASN A 110 -3.74 -17.51 3.62
N LEU A 111 -4.57 -16.52 4.00
CA LEU A 111 -4.66 -16.07 5.40
C LEU A 111 -5.25 -17.12 6.36
N GLY A 112 -5.65 -18.29 5.85
CA GLY A 112 -6.03 -19.46 6.64
C GLY A 112 -7.50 -19.45 7.10
N THR A 113 -8.01 -20.64 7.43
CA THR A 113 -9.39 -20.82 7.91
C THR A 113 -9.65 -20.16 9.26
N GLU A 114 -8.60 -19.96 10.07
CA GLU A 114 -8.67 -19.22 11.35
C GLU A 114 -9.12 -17.77 11.20
N ASN A 115 -9.03 -17.23 9.98
CA ASN A 115 -9.44 -15.87 9.62
C ASN A 115 -10.61 -15.84 8.63
N SER A 116 -11.34 -16.96 8.46
CA SER A 116 -12.47 -17.06 7.52
C SER A 116 -13.63 -16.09 7.81
N SER A 117 -13.78 -15.65 9.07
CA SER A 117 -14.77 -14.64 9.47
C SER A 117 -14.23 -13.21 9.44
N ALA A 118 -12.98 -13.00 9.01
CA ALA A 118 -12.38 -11.67 8.95
C ALA A 118 -13.17 -10.79 7.96
N LYS A 119 -13.55 -9.60 8.42
CA LYS A 119 -14.19 -8.58 7.60
C LYS A 119 -13.21 -7.45 7.35
N THR A 120 -13.29 -6.85 6.17
CA THR A 120 -12.47 -5.69 5.81
C THR A 120 -13.21 -4.42 6.16
N SER A 121 -12.57 -3.49 6.86
CA SER A 121 -13.09 -2.15 7.14
C SER A 121 -12.76 -1.17 6.02
N ARG A 122 -11.61 -1.36 5.35
CA ARG A 122 -11.16 -0.50 4.26
C ARG A 122 -10.39 -1.29 3.20
N ILE A 123 -10.69 -0.97 1.94
CA ILE A 123 -9.87 -1.32 0.79
C ILE A 123 -9.37 0.00 0.18
N GLY A 124 -8.06 0.21 0.18
CA GLY A 124 -7.44 1.39 -0.41
C GLY A 124 -6.47 0.99 -1.51
N LEU A 125 -6.72 1.44 -2.74
CA LEU A 125 -5.82 1.24 -3.88
C LEU A 125 -5.29 2.60 -4.32
N ARG A 126 -3.97 2.72 -4.45
CA ARG A 126 -3.29 3.94 -4.88
C ARG A 126 -2.32 3.62 -6.00
N TYR A 127 -2.44 4.36 -7.08
CA TYR A 127 -1.49 4.37 -8.19
C TYR A 127 -0.66 5.64 -8.07
N ILE A 128 0.66 5.49 -7.98
CA ILE A 128 1.60 6.60 -7.88
C ILE A 128 2.31 6.71 -9.23
N ASN A 129 1.89 7.73 -9.97
CA ASN A 129 2.54 8.12 -11.22
C ASN A 129 3.65 9.14 -10.92
N GLN A 130 4.79 8.99 -11.58
CA GLN A 130 5.87 9.97 -11.53
C GLN A 130 6.22 10.39 -12.95
N ILE A 131 6.00 11.67 -13.24
CA ILE A 131 6.41 12.32 -14.48
C ILE A 131 7.66 13.12 -14.13
N ILE A 132 8.77 12.86 -14.82
CA ILE A 132 10.05 13.54 -14.60
C ILE A 132 10.35 14.38 -15.82
N PHE A 133 10.46 15.69 -15.62
CA PHE A 133 10.90 16.64 -16.62
C PHE A 133 12.40 16.89 -16.43
N ASN A 134 13.21 16.66 -17.46
CA ASN A 134 14.64 16.98 -17.43
C ASN A 134 14.89 18.46 -17.71
N GLU A 135 13.94 19.14 -18.35
CA GLU A 135 13.96 20.54 -18.76
C GLU A 135 12.52 21.03 -19.01
N GLY A 136 12.30 22.35 -19.05
CA GLY A 136 10.98 22.96 -19.29
C GLY A 136 10.26 23.45 -18.03
N ASN A 137 9.03 23.94 -18.21
CA ASN A 137 8.20 24.47 -17.13
C ASN A 137 7.43 23.32 -16.43
N PRO A 138 7.63 23.07 -15.12
CA PRO A 138 6.93 22.01 -14.40
C PRO A 138 5.42 22.27 -14.22
N PHE A 139 4.93 23.45 -14.62
CA PHE A 139 3.50 23.79 -14.65
C PHE A 139 2.87 23.61 -16.04
N ASP A 140 3.66 23.28 -17.07
CA ASP A 140 3.13 22.98 -18.40
C ASP A 140 2.69 21.51 -18.48
N TRP A 141 1.45 21.27 -18.07
CA TRP A 141 0.83 19.94 -18.08
C TRP A 141 0.03 19.66 -19.37
N VAL A 142 0.01 20.59 -20.32
CA VAL A 142 -0.78 20.50 -21.55
C VAL A 142 -0.30 19.32 -22.38
N GLY A 143 -1.22 18.43 -22.77
CA GLY A 143 -0.90 17.22 -23.54
C GLY A 143 -0.32 16.04 -22.73
N LEU A 144 -0.01 16.23 -21.44
CA LEU A 144 0.43 15.14 -20.54
C LEU A 144 -0.70 14.61 -19.67
N LEU A 145 -1.66 15.48 -19.34
CA LEU A 145 -2.89 15.14 -18.65
C LEU A 145 -4.06 15.30 -19.61
N ARG A 146 -5.11 14.49 -19.44
CA ARG A 146 -6.36 14.69 -20.18
C ARG A 146 -7.00 16.02 -19.76
N ASP A 147 -7.55 16.76 -20.71
CA ASP A 147 -8.12 18.10 -20.52
C ASP A 147 -9.06 18.27 -19.30
N PRO A 148 -9.93 17.31 -18.94
CA PRO A 148 -10.77 17.44 -17.74
C PRO A 148 -10.00 17.50 -16.42
N LEU A 149 -8.73 17.08 -16.40
CA LEU A 149 -7.86 17.09 -15.23
C LEU A 149 -7.08 18.41 -15.10
N THR A 150 -6.99 19.21 -16.16
CA THR A 150 -6.26 20.49 -16.19
C THR A 150 -7.18 21.70 -16.22
N SER A 151 -8.49 21.50 -16.44
CA SER A 151 -9.47 22.59 -16.56
C SER A 151 -9.50 23.56 -15.38
N ASN A 152 -9.19 23.09 -14.17
CA ASN A 152 -9.18 23.90 -12.95
C ASN A 152 -7.85 24.67 -12.73
N LEU A 153 -6.78 24.34 -13.45
CA LEU A 153 -5.49 25.05 -13.36
C LEU A 153 -5.58 26.45 -13.99
N ASN A 154 -6.49 26.63 -14.96
CA ASN A 154 -6.81 27.91 -15.59
C ASN A 154 -7.37 28.97 -14.61
N PHE A 155 -7.70 28.59 -13.37
CA PHE A 155 -8.17 29.53 -12.35
C PHE A 155 -7.07 30.47 -11.85
N ILE A 156 -5.81 30.00 -11.82
CA ILE A 156 -4.68 30.77 -11.27
C ILE A 156 -4.18 31.83 -12.27
N GLU A 157 -4.27 31.57 -13.58
CA GLU A 157 -3.78 32.51 -14.61
C GLU A 157 -4.70 33.72 -14.85
N ARG A 158 -5.94 33.71 -14.35
CA ARG A 158 -6.92 34.80 -14.56
C ARG A 158 -6.95 35.87 -13.45
N GLN A 159 -5.99 35.86 -12.53
CA GLN A 159 -5.89 36.84 -11.44
C GLN A 159 -4.77 37.88 -11.59
N ASN A 160 -4.14 38.00 -12.77
CA ASN A 160 -3.22 39.10 -13.09
C ASN A 160 -3.77 39.96 -14.23
#